data_AF-A0A0L1JHS2-F1
#
_entry.id   AF-A0A0L1JHS2-F1
#
_cell.length_a   1.000
_cell.length_b   1.000
_cell.length_c   1.000
_cell.angle_alpha   90.00
_cell.angle_beta   90.00
_cell.angle_gamma   90.00
#
_symmetry.space_group_name_H-M   'P 1'
#
loop_
_entity.id
_entity.type
_entity.pdbx_description
1 polymer ?
#
loop_
_entity_poly.entity_id
_entity_poly.type
_entity_poly.pdbx_seq_one_letter_code
_entity_poly.pdbx_strand_id
1 'polypeptide(L)'
;MARDSTLSMALSFTFFAICLLQVQATGVEPGPSKPAFLSLSPEKLREAHSKLKLGATLDGAKFAEVEFNDDIYWDGKFGSTSSFRKEYPFDIWVDGVDDEENEYNNAHPNFHASRLPGIGSSKDIYPYIASISPAKYGRSQKFMYWDMVWNQAEKEKNGDIILVDLAQYVQGLAAEKQEDLIPSVTTKSLRFTPPEQMETKQTIPPYRGTYSVHYKGSNAKWAHSDIEYRQISLEYHDDSKKPAGTGPHNLHYFHISSWKDRQAIDPEKLQFLIDEVDKKFKGQTIIVNCLLGFGRTGSFIEAREMYRETVKAKSTKWFFSSSGDPIEEYTATLRKRRALMIDSSSQYEFLHTWAARMWTMTTEGNTKTAAGSAGNPPSQGRRPPTS
;
A
#
# COMPACT_ATOMS: atom_id res chain seq x y z
N MET A 1 79.26 -18.58 -40.08
CA MET A 1 78.53 -18.71 -38.80
C MET A 1 77.77 -17.42 -38.55
N ALA A 2 76.46 -17.39 -38.84
CA ALA A 2 75.48 -16.40 -38.39
C ALA A 2 74.28 -16.47 -39.34
N ARG A 3 73.25 -17.21 -38.96
CA ARG A 3 71.85 -17.11 -39.42
C ARG A 3 71.13 -18.28 -38.78
N ASP A 4 70.43 -18.00 -37.67
CA ASP A 4 69.29 -18.76 -37.14
C ASP A 4 69.03 -18.27 -35.70
N SER A 5 68.34 -17.15 -35.56
CA SER A 5 67.86 -16.70 -34.24
C SER A 5 66.68 -15.72 -34.30
N THR A 6 66.42 -15.07 -35.43
CA THR A 6 65.38 -14.04 -35.53
C THR A 6 63.99 -14.56 -35.91
N LEU A 7 63.84 -15.78 -36.42
CA LEU A 7 62.53 -16.31 -36.84
C LEU A 7 61.72 -16.97 -35.69
N SER A 8 62.40 -17.45 -34.64
CA SER A 8 61.74 -18.16 -33.52
C SER A 8 61.07 -17.22 -32.51
N MET A 9 61.54 -15.96 -32.39
CA MET A 9 60.95 -14.98 -31.47
C MET A 9 59.66 -14.34 -32.00
N ALA A 10 59.51 -14.18 -33.32
CA ALA A 10 58.33 -13.52 -33.91
C ALA A 10 57.05 -14.40 -33.83
N LEU A 11 57.19 -15.72 -33.91
CA LEU A 11 56.07 -16.66 -33.77
C LEU A 11 55.56 -16.79 -32.32
N SER A 12 56.45 -16.68 -31.32
CA SER A 12 56.04 -16.72 -29.91
C SER A 12 55.29 -15.46 -29.46
N PHE A 13 55.62 -14.29 -30.00
CA PHE A 13 54.89 -13.04 -29.69
C PHE A 13 53.49 -12.99 -30.33
N THR A 14 53.32 -13.58 -31.51
CA THR A 14 52.02 -13.60 -32.19
C THR A 14 51.04 -14.57 -31.53
N PHE A 15 51.54 -15.70 -30.99
CA PHE A 15 50.71 -16.64 -30.24
C PHE A 15 50.32 -16.09 -28.85
N PHE A 16 51.22 -15.36 -28.17
CA PHE A 16 50.88 -14.68 -26.91
C PHE A 16 49.89 -13.53 -27.10
N ALA A 17 49.95 -12.79 -28.21
CA ALA A 17 48.98 -11.74 -28.52
C ALA A 17 47.57 -12.30 -28.81
N ILE A 18 47.47 -13.47 -29.46
CA ILE A 18 46.19 -14.14 -29.71
C ILE A 18 45.62 -14.76 -28.41
N CYS A 19 46.47 -15.31 -27.52
CA CYS A 19 46.03 -15.80 -26.22
C CYS A 19 45.66 -14.67 -25.23
N LEU A 20 46.27 -13.48 -25.34
CA LEU A 20 45.91 -12.30 -24.53
C LEU A 20 44.66 -11.57 -25.04
N LEU A 21 44.29 -11.74 -26.32
CA LEU A 21 43.03 -11.21 -26.86
C LEU A 21 41.81 -12.14 -26.62
N GLN A 22 42.03 -13.38 -26.16
CA GLN A 22 40.93 -14.29 -25.79
C GLN A 22 40.55 -14.22 -24.30
N VAL A 23 41.20 -13.38 -23.50
CA VAL A 23 40.87 -13.18 -22.08
C VAL A 23 40.44 -11.74 -21.85
N GLN A 24 39.31 -11.35 -22.44
CA GLN A 24 38.41 -10.29 -21.92
C GLN A 24 37.10 -10.20 -22.71
N ALA A 25 36.55 -11.33 -23.15
CA ALA A 25 35.11 -11.46 -23.28
C ALA A 25 34.65 -12.27 -22.05
N THR A 26 34.75 -11.67 -20.86
CA THR A 26 33.93 -12.13 -19.74
C THR A 26 32.51 -11.97 -20.20
N GLY A 27 31.91 -13.08 -20.66
CA GLY A 27 30.50 -13.15 -20.98
C GLY A 27 29.77 -12.58 -19.78
N VAL A 28 29.18 -11.40 -19.96
CA VAL A 28 28.13 -10.94 -19.07
C VAL A 28 27.10 -12.05 -19.16
N GLU A 29 26.96 -12.87 -18.11
CA GLU A 29 25.91 -13.88 -18.08
C GLU A 29 24.61 -13.17 -18.49
N PRO A 30 23.90 -13.66 -19.51
CA PRO A 30 22.67 -13.03 -19.92
C PRO A 30 21.78 -12.96 -18.69
N GLY A 31 21.39 -11.74 -18.32
CA GLY A 31 20.51 -11.52 -17.19
C GLY A 31 19.27 -12.40 -17.30
N PRO A 32 18.56 -12.67 -16.19
CA PRO A 32 17.38 -13.52 -16.21
C PRO A 32 16.42 -13.05 -17.31
N SER A 33 15.84 -13.99 -18.05
CA SER A 33 14.90 -13.65 -19.13
C SER A 33 13.66 -12.96 -18.56
N LYS A 34 13.08 -12.05 -19.34
CA LYS A 34 11.85 -11.35 -18.95
C LYS A 34 10.73 -12.38 -18.69
N PRO A 35 10.10 -12.38 -17.51
CA PRO A 35 8.97 -13.26 -17.21
C PRO A 35 7.83 -13.14 -18.23
N ALA A 36 7.20 -14.27 -18.57
CA ALA A 36 6.16 -14.32 -19.60
C ALA A 36 4.92 -13.48 -19.23
N PHE A 37 4.53 -13.46 -17.95
CA PHE A 37 3.36 -12.71 -17.48
C PHE A 37 3.47 -11.19 -17.73
N LEU A 38 4.69 -10.65 -17.78
CA LEU A 38 4.96 -9.24 -18.10
C LEU A 38 4.76 -8.88 -19.58
N SER A 39 4.33 -9.83 -20.41
CA SER A 39 4.10 -9.65 -21.85
C SER A 39 2.73 -10.17 -22.30
N LEU A 40 1.79 -10.36 -21.36
CA LEU A 40 0.42 -10.71 -21.67
C LEU A 40 -0.29 -9.56 -22.41
N SER A 41 -1.20 -9.91 -23.33
CA SER A 41 -2.00 -8.90 -24.04
C SER A 41 -3.13 -8.39 -23.14
N PRO A 42 -3.67 -7.18 -23.40
CA PRO A 42 -4.82 -6.66 -22.66
C PRO A 42 -6.03 -7.60 -22.66
N GLU A 43 -6.27 -8.36 -23.74
CA GLU A 43 -7.35 -9.37 -23.81
C GLU A 43 -7.15 -10.47 -22.76
N LYS A 44 -5.93 -11.02 -22.68
CA LYS A 44 -5.59 -12.07 -21.70
C LYS A 44 -5.68 -11.55 -20.27
N LEU A 45 -5.26 -10.31 -20.03
CA LEU A 45 -5.33 -9.68 -18.71
C LEU A 45 -6.78 -9.44 -18.27
N ARG A 46 -7.65 -8.99 -19.18
CA ARG A 46 -9.10 -8.88 -18.93
C ARG A 46 -9.74 -10.23 -18.63
N GLU A 47 -9.40 -11.24 -19.42
CA GLU A 47 -9.88 -12.60 -19.22
C GLU A 47 -9.43 -13.14 -17.84
N ALA A 48 -8.15 -12.99 -17.50
CA ALA A 48 -7.62 -13.39 -16.20
C ALA A 48 -8.32 -12.66 -15.04
N HIS A 49 -8.48 -11.33 -15.13
CA HIS A 49 -9.18 -10.54 -14.12
C HIS A 49 -10.62 -11.02 -13.90
N SER A 50 -11.34 -11.35 -14.98
CA SER A 50 -12.72 -11.83 -14.89
C SER A 50 -12.87 -13.18 -14.17
N LYS A 51 -11.79 -13.98 -14.12
CA LYS A 51 -11.76 -15.29 -13.46
C LYS A 51 -11.31 -15.21 -12.00
N LEU A 52 -10.79 -14.07 -11.55
CA LEU A 52 -10.40 -13.89 -10.16
C LEU A 52 -11.63 -14.00 -9.26
N LYS A 53 -11.54 -14.85 -8.22
CA LYS A 53 -12.56 -14.91 -7.16
C LYS A 53 -12.75 -13.51 -6.56
N LEU A 54 -13.99 -13.14 -6.27
CA LEU A 54 -14.31 -11.81 -5.72
C LEU A 54 -13.85 -11.67 -4.27
N GLY A 55 -14.05 -12.71 -3.47
CA GLY A 55 -13.63 -12.78 -2.07
C GLY A 55 -14.08 -14.08 -1.41
N ALA A 56 -13.96 -14.17 -0.09
CA ALA A 56 -14.58 -15.26 0.66
C ALA A 56 -16.07 -14.95 0.85
N THR A 57 -16.96 -15.82 0.37
CA THR A 57 -18.41 -15.67 0.58
C THR A 57 -18.73 -15.80 2.06
N LEU A 58 -19.71 -15.01 2.51
CA LEU A 58 -20.22 -15.10 3.87
C LEU A 58 -21.13 -16.34 4.03
N ASP A 59 -20.90 -17.11 5.09
CA ASP A 59 -21.74 -18.27 5.39
C ASP A 59 -23.19 -17.83 5.64
N GLY A 60 -24.13 -18.45 4.93
CA GLY A 60 -25.55 -18.06 5.00
C GLY A 60 -25.88 -16.75 4.28
N ALA A 61 -24.99 -16.24 3.42
CA ALA A 61 -25.29 -15.10 2.55
C ALA A 61 -26.61 -15.31 1.79
N LYS A 62 -27.50 -14.32 1.87
CA LYS A 62 -28.71 -14.24 1.05
C LYS A 62 -28.33 -13.84 -0.39
N PHE A 63 -27.29 -13.02 -0.54
CA PHE A 63 -26.74 -12.56 -1.83
C PHE A 63 -25.22 -12.79 -1.87
N ALA A 64 -24.79 -13.96 -2.34
CA ALA A 64 -23.39 -14.39 -2.35
C ALA A 64 -22.46 -13.48 -3.19
N GLU A 65 -23.03 -12.67 -4.08
CA GLU A 65 -22.35 -11.71 -4.95
C GLU A 65 -21.98 -10.38 -4.26
N VAL A 66 -22.58 -10.08 -3.10
CA VAL A 66 -22.34 -8.82 -2.35
C VAL A 66 -22.10 -9.02 -0.85
N GLU A 67 -22.35 -10.22 -0.32
CA GLU A 67 -22.09 -10.57 1.08
C GLU A 67 -20.80 -11.37 1.24
N PHE A 68 -19.75 -10.69 1.70
CA PHE A 68 -18.42 -11.26 1.88
C PHE A 68 -18.02 -11.38 3.36
N ASN A 69 -17.22 -12.39 3.65
CA ASN A 69 -16.63 -12.63 4.97
C ASN A 69 -15.32 -11.84 5.15
N ASP A 70 -15.38 -10.53 4.89
CA ASP A 70 -14.24 -9.62 5.01
C ASP A 70 -13.81 -9.46 6.48
N ASP A 71 -12.56 -9.05 6.70
CA ASP A 71 -12.12 -8.51 7.98
C ASP A 71 -12.77 -7.11 8.16
N ILE A 72 -13.39 -6.87 9.31
CA ILE A 72 -14.03 -5.62 9.72
C ILE A 72 -13.55 -5.21 11.13
N TYR A 73 -13.81 -3.97 11.51
CA TYR A 73 -13.39 -3.39 12.78
C TYR A 73 -14.58 -3.11 13.71
N TRP A 74 -14.50 -3.53 14.97
CA TRP A 74 -15.45 -3.19 16.04
C TRP A 74 -14.79 -3.33 17.41
N ASP A 75 -15.24 -2.57 18.41
CA ASP A 75 -14.79 -2.66 19.81
C ASP A 75 -13.26 -2.67 20.02
N GLY A 76 -12.49 -1.93 19.23
CA GLY A 76 -11.03 -1.90 19.34
C GLY A 76 -10.30 -3.09 18.68
N LYS A 77 -11.04 -4.02 18.05
CA LYS A 77 -10.51 -5.26 17.45
C LYS A 77 -10.92 -5.41 15.98
N PHE A 78 -10.15 -6.26 15.29
CA PHE A 78 -10.45 -6.72 13.93
C PHE A 78 -10.85 -8.20 13.97
N GLY A 79 -11.82 -8.57 13.14
CA GLY A 79 -12.20 -9.95 12.89
C GLY A 79 -13.11 -10.07 11.68
N SER A 80 -13.59 -11.27 11.35
CA SER A 80 -14.38 -11.44 10.13
C SER A 80 -15.84 -11.03 10.30
N THR A 81 -16.53 -10.70 9.20
CA THR A 81 -17.97 -10.45 9.17
C THR A 81 -18.76 -11.60 9.81
N SER A 82 -18.39 -12.87 9.57
CA SER A 82 -19.00 -14.02 10.25
C SER A 82 -18.85 -13.97 11.77
N SER A 83 -17.66 -13.64 12.28
CA SER A 83 -17.41 -13.53 13.72
C SER A 83 -18.23 -12.41 14.34
N PHE A 84 -18.28 -11.25 13.67
CA PHE A 84 -19.11 -10.12 14.10
C PHE A 84 -20.60 -10.48 14.13
N ARG A 85 -21.16 -11.05 13.06
CA ARG A 85 -22.58 -11.46 13.02
C ARG A 85 -22.94 -12.54 14.03
N LYS A 86 -21.96 -13.33 14.48
CA LYS A 86 -22.16 -14.31 15.56
C LYS A 86 -22.20 -13.64 16.94
N GLU A 87 -21.39 -12.62 17.17
CA GLU A 87 -21.31 -11.86 18.43
C GLU A 87 -22.48 -10.87 18.54
N TYR A 88 -22.81 -10.21 17.43
CA TYR A 88 -23.85 -9.21 17.29
C TYR A 88 -24.79 -9.57 16.13
N PRO A 89 -25.75 -10.50 16.36
CA PRO A 89 -26.72 -10.87 15.35
C PRO A 89 -27.53 -9.64 14.88
N PHE A 90 -27.62 -9.46 13.57
CA PHE A 90 -28.34 -8.39 12.91
C PHE A 90 -28.96 -8.92 11.61
N ASP A 91 -30.25 -8.66 11.40
CA ASP A 91 -30.92 -8.93 10.12
C ASP A 91 -31.36 -7.61 9.50
N ILE A 92 -30.63 -7.15 8.48
CA ILE A 92 -30.91 -5.91 7.75
C ILE A 92 -32.36 -5.80 7.23
N TRP A 93 -33.04 -6.93 7.02
CA TRP A 93 -34.42 -6.97 6.53
C TRP A 93 -35.46 -6.80 7.64
N VAL A 94 -35.07 -7.08 8.89
CA VAL A 94 -35.91 -6.93 10.08
C VAL A 94 -35.59 -5.62 10.79
N ASP A 95 -34.31 -5.33 10.93
CA ASP A 95 -33.77 -4.25 11.76
C ASP A 95 -33.57 -2.95 10.97
N GLY A 96 -33.60 -3.00 9.63
CA GLY A 96 -33.45 -1.87 8.73
C GLY A 96 -32.02 -1.71 8.19
N VAL A 97 -31.78 -0.63 7.44
CA VAL A 97 -30.47 -0.32 6.85
C VAL A 97 -29.77 0.77 7.66
N ASP A 98 -28.47 0.60 7.85
CA ASP A 98 -27.57 1.63 8.38
C ASP A 98 -27.28 2.65 7.25
N ASP A 99 -27.78 3.87 7.40
CA ASP A 99 -27.57 4.97 6.46
C ASP A 99 -27.08 6.25 7.17
N GLU A 100 -26.85 7.34 6.42
CA GLU A 100 -26.32 8.60 6.98
C GLU A 100 -27.22 9.20 8.07
N GLU A 101 -28.54 8.99 8.00
CA GLU A 101 -29.54 9.53 8.94
C GLU A 101 -29.88 8.54 10.06
N ASN A 102 -29.71 7.23 9.81
CA ASN A 102 -30.14 6.13 10.67
C ASN A 102 -28.96 5.24 11.07
N GLU A 103 -27.88 5.87 11.53
CA GLU A 103 -26.65 5.14 11.82
C GLU A 103 -26.82 4.09 12.91
N TYR A 104 -26.46 2.84 12.59
CA TYR A 104 -26.56 1.67 13.46
C TYR A 104 -27.96 1.45 14.05
N ASN A 105 -29.01 1.65 13.26
CA ASN A 105 -30.39 1.36 13.66
C ASN A 105 -30.53 -0.10 14.17
N ASN A 106 -30.61 -0.28 15.48
CA ASN A 106 -30.60 -1.56 16.20
C ASN A 106 -29.36 -2.46 15.96
N ALA A 107 -28.34 -1.97 15.25
CA ALA A 107 -27.10 -2.69 14.96
C ALA A 107 -26.00 -2.33 15.97
N HIS A 108 -25.03 -3.23 16.15
CA HIS A 108 -23.81 -2.89 16.87
C HIS A 108 -22.83 -2.12 15.96
N PRO A 109 -22.16 -1.05 16.44
CA PRO A 109 -21.24 -0.29 15.63
C PRO A 109 -20.06 -1.11 15.11
N ASN A 110 -19.82 -1.01 13.81
CA ASN A 110 -18.70 -1.63 13.11
C ASN A 110 -18.28 -0.76 11.92
N PHE A 111 -17.04 -0.97 11.46
CA PHE A 111 -16.46 -0.23 10.35
C PHE A 111 -15.79 -1.17 9.35
N HIS A 112 -16.05 -0.95 8.06
CA HIS A 112 -15.50 -1.79 7.00
C HIS A 112 -14.02 -1.46 6.73
N ALA A 113 -13.15 -2.11 7.50
CA ALA A 113 -11.72 -2.04 7.35
C ALA A 113 -11.08 -3.42 7.58
N SER A 114 -10.13 -3.77 6.72
CA SER A 114 -9.53 -5.10 6.70
C SER A 114 -8.02 -5.01 6.82
N ARG A 115 -7.44 -5.83 7.69
CA ARG A 115 -5.97 -5.97 7.76
C ARG A 115 -5.47 -6.80 6.59
N LEU A 116 -4.47 -6.28 5.87
CA LEU A 116 -3.95 -6.90 4.66
C LEU A 116 -2.47 -7.27 4.81
N PRO A 117 -2.06 -8.45 4.32
CA PRO A 117 -0.67 -8.89 4.36
C PRO A 117 0.17 -8.18 3.30
N GLY A 118 1.47 -8.04 3.56
CA GLY A 118 2.44 -7.71 2.52
C GLY A 118 2.87 -8.94 1.72
N ILE A 119 3.54 -8.73 0.58
CA ILE A 119 4.19 -9.80 -0.17
C ILE A 119 5.24 -10.47 0.73
N GLY A 120 5.19 -11.80 0.82
CA GLY A 120 6.11 -12.59 1.66
C GLY A 120 5.94 -12.42 3.17
N SER A 121 4.91 -11.68 3.64
CA SER A 121 4.65 -11.54 5.07
C SER A 121 4.22 -12.85 5.71
N SER A 122 4.59 -13.07 6.98
CA SER A 122 4.09 -14.22 7.75
C SER A 122 2.58 -14.08 8.00
N LYS A 123 1.93 -15.18 8.39
CA LYS A 123 0.47 -15.29 8.52
C LYS A 123 -0.19 -14.28 9.49
N ASP A 124 0.59 -13.57 10.29
CA ASP A 124 0.10 -12.67 11.34
C ASP A 124 0.68 -11.25 11.27
N ILE A 125 1.41 -10.92 10.20
CA ILE A 125 1.94 -9.56 9.97
C ILE A 125 1.08 -8.87 8.91
N TYR A 126 0.42 -7.79 9.32
CA TYR A 126 -0.46 -6.99 8.46
C TYR A 126 0.08 -5.56 8.37
N PRO A 127 0.95 -5.25 7.41
CA PRO A 127 1.52 -3.91 7.26
C PRO A 127 0.50 -2.87 6.77
N TYR A 128 -0.71 -3.30 6.38
CA TYR A 128 -1.76 -2.42 5.88
C TYR A 128 -3.10 -2.65 6.57
N ILE A 129 -3.87 -1.57 6.64
CA ILE A 129 -5.32 -1.62 6.85
C ILE A 129 -5.97 -0.97 5.62
N ALA A 130 -6.77 -1.73 4.88
CA ALA A 130 -7.59 -1.21 3.80
C ALA A 130 -8.98 -0.87 4.32
N SER A 131 -9.43 0.38 4.15
CA SER A 131 -10.77 0.79 4.63
C SER A 131 -11.59 1.51 3.57
N ILE A 132 -12.90 1.51 3.77
CA ILE A 132 -13.79 2.48 3.12
C ILE A 132 -13.40 3.91 3.55
N SER A 133 -13.74 4.91 2.74
CA SER A 133 -13.72 6.31 3.22
C SER A 133 -14.98 6.54 4.06
N PRO A 134 -14.86 7.02 5.30
CA PRO A 134 -16.02 7.38 6.11
C PRO A 134 -16.71 8.66 5.62
N ALA A 135 -16.18 9.33 4.57
CA ALA A 135 -16.78 10.55 4.05
C ALA A 135 -18.23 10.33 3.60
N LYS A 136 -18.53 9.15 3.02
CA LYS A 136 -19.86 8.70 2.56
C LYS A 136 -20.87 8.39 3.64
N TYR A 137 -20.42 8.36 4.88
CA TYR A 137 -21.20 7.82 5.96
C TYR A 137 -21.42 8.91 7.01
N GLY A 138 -22.37 8.66 7.91
CA GLY A 138 -22.71 9.62 8.93
C GLY A 138 -21.59 9.80 9.97
N ARG A 139 -21.97 10.51 11.02
CA ARG A 139 -21.09 10.91 12.13
C ARG A 139 -20.42 9.71 12.82
N SER A 140 -21.15 8.62 13.00
CA SER A 140 -20.77 7.46 13.78
C SER A 140 -19.74 6.62 13.01
N GLN A 141 -19.89 6.47 11.70
CA GLN A 141 -18.88 5.81 10.87
C GLN A 141 -17.58 6.64 10.80
N LYS A 142 -17.67 7.97 10.81
CA LYS A 142 -16.50 8.86 10.97
C LYS A 142 -15.83 8.68 12.34
N PHE A 143 -16.60 8.55 13.42
CA PHE A 143 -16.06 8.20 14.73
C PHE A 143 -15.35 6.85 14.71
N MET A 144 -15.97 5.81 14.14
CA MET A 144 -15.38 4.48 14.07
C MET A 144 -14.08 4.44 13.27
N TYR A 145 -13.98 5.23 12.19
CA TYR A 145 -12.73 5.39 11.47
C TYR A 145 -11.62 5.95 12.38
N TRP A 146 -11.89 7.02 13.14
CA TRP A 146 -10.90 7.60 14.05
C TRP A 146 -10.60 6.73 15.26
N ASP A 147 -11.58 5.96 15.74
CA ASP A 147 -11.38 4.93 16.76
C ASP A 147 -10.41 3.85 16.29
N MET A 148 -10.57 3.36 15.05
CA MET A 148 -9.63 2.43 14.43
C MET A 148 -8.23 3.04 14.29
N VAL A 149 -8.14 4.28 13.80
CA VAL A 149 -6.84 4.97 13.64
C VAL A 149 -6.14 5.16 14.98
N TRP A 150 -6.86 5.58 16.02
CA TRP A 150 -6.34 5.75 17.37
C TRP A 150 -5.85 4.42 17.94
N ASN A 151 -6.69 3.38 17.92
CA ASN A 151 -6.33 2.07 18.46
C ASN A 151 -5.20 1.39 17.68
N GLN A 152 -5.02 1.73 16.40
CA GLN A 152 -3.83 1.33 15.68
C GLN A 152 -2.60 2.11 16.14
N ALA A 153 -2.68 3.44 16.30
CA ALA A 153 -1.58 4.27 16.79
C ALA A 153 -1.06 3.81 18.16
N GLU A 154 -1.95 3.42 19.06
CA GLU A 154 -1.61 2.86 20.39
C GLU A 154 -0.74 1.60 20.32
N LYS A 155 -0.84 0.84 19.22
CA LYS A 155 -0.05 -0.39 19.00
C LYS A 155 1.31 -0.08 18.37
N GLU A 156 1.49 1.10 17.79
CA GLU A 156 2.72 1.49 17.12
C GLU A 156 3.76 2.02 18.09
N LYS A 157 5.01 1.57 17.94
CA LYS A 157 6.12 1.92 18.86
C LYS A 157 6.32 3.44 19.05
N ASN A 158 6.02 4.23 18.03
CA ASN A 158 6.22 5.68 18.04
C ASN A 158 4.90 6.47 18.06
N GLY A 159 3.73 5.82 18.05
CA GLY A 159 2.42 6.48 17.89
C GLY A 159 2.17 7.15 16.53
N ASP A 160 3.16 7.18 15.63
CA ASP A 160 3.02 7.75 14.29
C ASP A 160 2.17 6.83 13.38
N ILE A 161 1.21 7.40 12.64
CA ILE A 161 0.40 6.67 11.64
C ILE A 161 0.56 7.29 10.25
N ILE A 162 0.50 6.46 9.20
CA ILE A 162 0.39 6.91 7.81
C ILE A 162 -1.03 6.64 7.32
N LEU A 163 -1.66 7.68 6.78
CA LEU A 163 -2.93 7.60 6.06
C LEU A 163 -2.69 7.90 4.58
N VAL A 164 -3.13 7.01 3.69
CA VAL A 164 -3.12 7.19 2.25
C VAL A 164 -4.56 7.20 1.74
N ASP A 165 -5.06 8.38 1.41
CA ASP A 165 -6.43 8.61 0.97
C ASP A 165 -6.50 8.78 -0.54
N LEU A 166 -7.05 7.77 -1.19
CA LEU A 166 -7.21 7.67 -2.64
C LEU A 166 -8.68 7.91 -3.05
N ALA A 167 -9.54 8.40 -2.15
CA ALA A 167 -10.92 8.75 -2.50
C ALA A 167 -10.94 9.94 -3.46
N GLN A 168 -11.94 10.00 -4.34
CA GLN A 168 -12.14 11.16 -5.20
C GLN A 168 -13.34 11.94 -4.67
N TYR A 169 -13.06 13.04 -3.96
CA TYR A 169 -14.08 13.95 -3.47
C TYR A 169 -14.54 14.86 -4.62
N VAL A 170 -15.76 14.69 -5.11
CA VAL A 170 -16.31 15.51 -6.22
C VAL A 170 -16.87 16.81 -5.64
N GLN A 171 -16.73 17.94 -6.35
CA GLN A 171 -17.42 19.19 -6.00
C GLN A 171 -18.86 19.16 -6.57
N GLY A 172 -19.89 19.18 -5.73
CA GLY A 172 -21.31 19.15 -6.12
C GLY A 172 -22.29 19.32 -4.95
N LEU A 173 -23.59 19.52 -5.26
CA LEU A 173 -24.63 19.98 -4.32
C LEU A 173 -24.99 19.01 -3.18
N ALA A 174 -24.53 17.75 -3.23
CA ALA A 174 -24.70 16.75 -2.17
C ALA A 174 -23.44 15.87 -2.03
N ALA A 175 -22.26 16.41 -2.39
CA ALA A 175 -21.03 15.62 -2.45
C ALA A 175 -20.17 15.85 -1.20
N GLU A 176 -19.85 14.76 -0.51
CA GLU A 176 -19.07 14.77 0.73
C GLU A 176 -17.69 15.36 0.49
N LYS A 177 -17.21 16.11 1.48
CA LYS A 177 -15.95 16.84 1.36
C LYS A 177 -14.90 16.17 2.21
N GLN A 178 -13.69 16.10 1.65
CA GLN A 178 -12.50 15.75 2.41
C GLN A 178 -12.38 16.57 3.72
N GLU A 179 -12.82 17.83 3.69
CA GLU A 179 -12.79 18.75 4.84
C GLU A 179 -13.68 18.33 6.01
N ASP A 180 -14.64 17.42 5.79
CA ASP A 180 -15.51 16.87 6.84
C ASP A 180 -14.83 15.74 7.63
N LEU A 181 -13.70 15.23 7.10
CA LEU A 181 -12.94 14.14 7.69
C LEU A 181 -11.53 14.57 8.08
N ILE A 182 -10.85 15.31 7.20
CA ILE A 182 -9.44 15.64 7.31
C ILE A 182 -9.30 17.16 7.44
N PRO A 183 -8.76 17.66 8.57
CA PRO A 183 -8.57 19.09 8.76
C PRO A 183 -7.57 19.65 7.73
N SER A 184 -7.71 20.94 7.46
CA SER A 184 -6.97 21.66 6.43
C SER A 184 -6.44 22.99 6.96
N VAL A 185 -5.84 23.78 6.08
CA VAL A 185 -5.39 25.13 6.44
C VAL A 185 -6.57 26.04 6.83
N THR A 186 -7.75 25.84 6.26
CA THR A 186 -8.98 26.59 6.57
C THR A 186 -9.71 25.96 7.75
N THR A 187 -9.88 24.65 7.74
CA THR A 187 -10.56 23.89 8.81
C THR A 187 -9.51 23.31 9.76
N LYS A 188 -9.09 24.08 10.76
CA LYS A 188 -7.96 23.71 11.63
C LYS A 188 -8.18 22.50 12.50
N SER A 189 -9.43 22.19 12.84
CA SER A 189 -9.75 21.06 13.71
C SER A 189 -11.14 20.49 13.44
N LEU A 190 -11.27 19.18 13.63
CA LEU A 190 -12.52 18.42 13.55
C LEU A 190 -12.71 17.61 14.83
N ARG A 191 -13.97 17.29 15.17
CA ARG A 191 -14.33 16.51 16.36
C ARG A 191 -15.34 15.44 16.01
N PHE A 192 -15.14 14.24 16.53
CA PHE A 192 -15.96 13.07 16.27
C PHE A 192 -16.42 12.45 17.58
N THR A 193 -17.74 12.38 17.76
CA THR A 193 -18.39 11.88 18.98
C THR A 193 -18.90 10.45 18.78
N PRO A 194 -19.08 9.66 19.86
CA PRO A 194 -19.35 8.23 19.79
C PRO A 194 -20.71 7.89 19.16
N PRO A 195 -20.89 6.69 18.58
CA PRO A 195 -22.19 6.21 18.13
C PRO A 195 -23.23 6.26 19.25
N GLU A 196 -24.47 6.61 18.90
CA GLU A 196 -25.61 6.70 19.82
C GLU A 196 -26.76 5.85 19.31
N GLN A 197 -27.53 5.26 20.22
CA GLN A 197 -28.78 4.60 19.88
C GLN A 197 -29.79 5.62 19.35
N MET A 198 -30.47 5.29 18.26
CA MET A 198 -31.37 6.21 17.57
C MET A 198 -32.48 6.75 18.47
N GLU A 199 -33.14 5.89 19.24
CA GLU A 199 -34.30 6.24 20.08
C GLU A 199 -33.91 6.93 21.39
N THR A 200 -32.94 6.36 22.11
CA THR A 200 -32.59 6.80 23.47
C THR A 200 -31.54 7.90 23.49
N LYS A 201 -30.84 8.12 22.37
CA LYS A 201 -29.64 8.96 22.26
C LYS A 201 -28.53 8.59 23.26
N GLN A 202 -28.58 7.38 23.81
CA GLN A 202 -27.53 6.89 24.69
C GLN A 202 -26.35 6.39 23.85
N THR A 203 -25.14 6.73 24.29
CA THR A 203 -23.92 6.21 23.68
C THR A 203 -23.90 4.68 23.70
N ILE A 204 -23.55 4.06 22.58
CA ILE A 204 -23.44 2.61 22.47
C ILE A 204 -22.10 2.15 23.09
N PRO A 205 -22.10 1.29 24.13
CA PRO A 205 -20.86 0.73 24.67
C PRO A 205 -20.14 -0.16 23.65
N PRO A 206 -18.79 -0.29 23.71
CA PRO A 206 -17.87 0.31 24.69
C PRO A 206 -17.41 1.73 24.32
N TYR A 207 -17.95 2.30 23.24
CA TYR A 207 -17.51 3.58 22.69
C TYR A 207 -17.79 4.72 23.67
N ARG A 208 -16.84 5.63 23.82
CA ARG A 208 -16.94 6.81 24.67
C ARG A 208 -15.90 7.85 24.24
N GLY A 209 -15.90 8.99 24.93
CA GLY A 209 -14.96 10.06 24.66
C GLY A 209 -15.19 10.76 23.32
N THR A 210 -14.22 11.53 22.85
CA THR A 210 -14.28 12.28 21.59
C THR A 210 -12.92 12.29 20.96
N TYR A 211 -12.86 12.05 19.66
CA TYR A 211 -11.64 12.20 18.87
C TYR A 211 -11.56 13.63 18.33
N SER A 212 -10.47 14.33 18.60
CA SER A 212 -10.15 15.63 18.01
C SER A 212 -9.00 15.48 17.02
N VAL A 213 -9.18 16.00 15.81
CA VAL A 213 -8.20 15.90 14.73
C VAL A 213 -7.76 17.30 14.34
N HIS A 214 -6.46 17.59 14.40
CA HIS A 214 -5.92 18.94 14.24
C HIS A 214 -4.94 19.01 13.07
N TYR A 215 -5.13 19.98 12.19
CA TYR A 215 -4.14 20.33 11.18
C TYR A 215 -2.90 20.95 11.85
N LYS A 216 -1.71 20.42 11.55
CA LYS A 216 -0.43 20.95 12.05
C LYS A 216 0.39 21.60 10.94
N GLY A 217 0.31 21.10 9.72
CA GLY A 217 1.05 21.66 8.60
C GLY A 217 0.86 20.87 7.32
N SER A 218 1.50 21.35 6.26
CA SER A 218 1.60 20.68 4.97
C SER A 218 2.97 20.95 4.36
N ASN A 219 3.34 20.21 3.32
CA ASN A 219 4.57 20.50 2.60
C ASN A 219 4.38 21.70 1.66
N ALA A 220 5.50 22.24 1.18
CA ALA A 220 5.52 23.15 0.04
C ALA A 220 4.95 22.46 -1.21
N LYS A 221 4.55 23.26 -2.22
CA LYS A 221 3.98 22.78 -3.48
C LYS A 221 4.86 21.68 -4.09
N TRP A 222 4.28 20.50 -4.27
CA TRP A 222 4.94 19.37 -4.91
C TRP A 222 4.92 19.46 -6.43
N ALA A 223 5.77 18.66 -7.08
CA ALA A 223 5.85 18.57 -8.54
C ALA A 223 4.51 18.16 -9.17
N HIS A 224 3.75 17.30 -8.47
CA HIS A 224 2.39 16.91 -8.83
C HIS A 224 1.41 17.68 -7.95
N SER A 225 0.72 18.67 -8.52
CA SER A 225 -0.16 19.59 -7.77
C SER A 225 -1.45 18.96 -7.24
N ASP A 226 -1.78 17.76 -7.72
CA ASP A 226 -2.94 16.96 -7.32
C ASP A 226 -2.63 15.95 -6.21
N ILE A 227 -1.35 15.82 -5.84
CA ILE A 227 -0.90 15.06 -4.69
C ILE A 227 -0.64 16.05 -3.55
N GLU A 228 -1.12 15.75 -2.36
CA GLU A 228 -0.91 16.55 -1.17
C GLU A 228 -0.38 15.74 0.01
N TYR A 229 0.27 16.45 0.93
CA TYR A 229 0.65 15.94 2.23
C TYR A 229 0.20 16.90 3.32
N ARG A 230 -0.36 16.33 4.39
CA ARG A 230 -0.71 17.05 5.61
C ARG A 230 -0.13 16.33 6.82
N GLN A 231 0.43 17.11 7.74
CA GLN A 231 0.73 16.65 9.08
C GLN A 231 -0.47 16.96 9.97
N ILE A 232 -0.94 15.93 10.66
CA ILE A 232 -2.14 15.97 11.49
C ILE A 232 -1.79 15.46 12.89
N SER A 233 -2.52 15.94 13.89
CA SER A 233 -2.46 15.43 15.27
C SER A 233 -3.82 14.88 15.64
N LEU A 234 -3.86 13.69 16.20
CA LEU A 234 -5.06 13.05 16.70
C LEU A 234 -5.00 13.01 18.23
N GLU A 235 -6.08 13.43 18.88
CA GLU A 235 -6.23 13.46 20.33
C GLU A 235 -7.52 12.72 20.71
N TYR A 236 -7.48 11.97 21.80
CA TYR A 236 -8.64 11.33 22.40
C TYR A 236 -8.94 11.95 23.76
N HIS A 237 -10.17 12.42 23.93
CA HIS A 237 -10.64 13.04 25.16
C HIS A 237 -11.74 12.20 25.78
N ASP A 238 -11.54 11.73 27.01
CA ASP A 238 -12.52 10.95 27.77
C ASP A 238 -12.61 11.56 29.18
N ASP A 239 -13.69 12.31 29.43
CA ASP A 239 -13.89 13.04 30.69
C ASP A 239 -13.93 12.10 31.92
N SER A 240 -14.19 10.82 31.71
CA SER A 240 -14.15 9.80 32.76
C SER A 240 -12.72 9.41 33.19
N LYS A 241 -11.71 9.78 32.40
CA LYS A 241 -10.28 9.50 32.63
C LYS A 241 -9.50 10.80 32.93
N LYS A 242 -9.33 11.18 34.20
CA LYS A 242 -8.35 12.20 34.62
C LYS A 242 -6.95 11.58 34.82
N PRO A 243 -5.88 12.31 34.43
CA PRO A 243 -5.25 12.21 33.13
C PRO A 243 -4.32 10.98 33.01
N ALA A 244 -4.42 10.25 31.91
CA ALA A 244 -3.31 9.59 31.21
C ALA A 244 -3.87 8.96 29.94
N GLY A 245 -4.32 9.80 29.00
CA GLY A 245 -4.17 9.41 27.61
C GLY A 245 -2.68 9.36 27.31
N THR A 246 -2.24 8.37 26.54
CA THR A 246 -1.09 8.55 25.65
C THR A 246 -1.30 9.88 24.92
N GLY A 247 -0.28 10.73 24.86
CA GLY A 247 -0.42 12.07 24.29
C GLY A 247 -0.93 12.08 22.84
N PRO A 248 -1.05 13.26 22.21
CA PRO A 248 -1.44 13.33 20.80
C PRO A 248 -0.59 12.43 19.91
N HIS A 249 -1.24 11.73 18.98
CA HIS A 249 -0.58 10.93 17.94
C HIS A 249 -0.34 11.75 16.69
N ASN A 250 0.81 11.55 16.03
CA ASN A 250 1.12 12.22 14.77
C ASN A 250 0.65 11.39 13.58
N LEU A 251 0.04 12.05 12.60
CA LEU A 251 -0.46 11.43 11.40
C LEU A 251 0.17 12.08 10.18
N HIS A 252 0.67 11.23 9.28
CA HIS A 252 1.15 11.60 7.96
C HIS A 252 0.06 11.26 6.95
N TYR A 253 -0.70 12.28 6.54
CA TYR A 253 -1.77 12.14 5.57
C TYR A 253 -1.27 12.44 4.17
N PHE A 254 -1.54 11.54 3.25
CA PHE A 254 -1.26 11.66 1.83
C PHE A 254 -2.54 11.50 1.03
N HIS A 255 -2.74 12.35 0.03
CA HIS A 255 -3.91 12.26 -0.83
C HIS A 255 -3.55 12.55 -2.28
N ILE A 256 -4.23 11.86 -3.20
CA ILE A 256 -4.15 12.10 -4.63
C ILE A 256 -5.55 12.27 -5.24
N SER A 257 -5.86 13.50 -5.61
CA SER A 257 -7.19 13.90 -6.09
C SER A 257 -7.48 13.47 -7.54
N SER A 258 -6.43 13.21 -8.34
CA SER A 258 -6.58 12.91 -9.77
C SER A 258 -6.88 11.44 -10.09
N TRP A 259 -6.75 10.53 -9.12
CA TRP A 259 -6.92 9.10 -9.39
C TRP A 259 -8.40 8.75 -9.46
N LYS A 260 -8.94 8.75 -10.69
CA LYS A 260 -10.34 8.43 -10.98
C LYS A 260 -10.68 6.99 -10.62
N ASP A 261 -11.93 6.79 -10.24
CA ASP A 261 -12.44 5.47 -9.86
C ASP A 261 -12.37 4.47 -11.03
N ARG A 262 -11.97 3.23 -10.73
CA ARG A 262 -11.82 2.13 -11.71
C ARG A 262 -10.89 2.42 -12.90
N GLN A 263 -10.05 3.44 -12.81
CA GLN A 263 -9.06 3.79 -13.83
C GLN A 263 -7.63 3.50 -13.36
N ALA A 264 -6.73 3.29 -14.33
CA ALA A 264 -5.29 3.32 -14.10
C ALA A 264 -4.83 4.72 -13.64
N ILE A 265 -3.78 4.75 -12.83
CA ILE A 265 -3.06 5.97 -12.45
C ILE A 265 -1.86 6.17 -13.37
N ASP A 266 -1.42 7.42 -13.51
CA ASP A 266 -0.12 7.72 -14.08
C ASP A 266 1.02 7.06 -13.26
N PRO A 267 1.89 6.24 -13.88
CA PRO A 267 2.95 5.54 -13.16
C PRO A 267 3.92 6.46 -12.42
N GLU A 268 4.22 7.66 -12.94
CA GLU A 268 5.16 8.58 -12.29
C GLU A 268 4.54 9.19 -11.03
N LYS A 269 3.25 9.55 -11.09
CA LYS A 269 2.50 10.01 -9.91
C LYS A 269 2.43 8.93 -8.83
N LEU A 270 2.16 7.69 -9.21
CA LEU A 270 2.12 6.59 -8.25
C LEU A 270 3.50 6.35 -7.62
N GLN A 271 4.57 6.36 -8.44
CA GLN A 271 5.93 6.21 -7.92
C GLN A 271 6.27 7.32 -6.93
N PHE A 272 5.97 8.58 -7.28
CA PHE A 272 6.18 9.73 -6.41
C PHE A 272 5.44 9.56 -5.08
N LEU A 273 4.15 9.21 -5.12
CA LEU A 273 3.35 8.98 -3.91
C LEU A 273 3.97 7.88 -3.02
N ILE A 274 4.36 6.74 -3.61
CA ILE A 274 5.00 5.65 -2.88
C ILE A 274 6.32 6.11 -2.25
N ASP A 275 7.17 6.82 -2.99
CA ASP A 275 8.44 7.32 -2.48
C ASP A 275 8.24 8.33 -1.32
N GLU A 276 7.23 9.20 -1.37
CA GLU A 276 6.91 10.13 -0.27
C GLU A 276 6.34 9.41 0.97
N VAL A 277 5.48 8.40 0.77
CA VAL A 277 4.98 7.54 1.86
C VAL A 277 6.15 6.81 2.52
N ASP A 278 7.05 6.22 1.74
CA ASP A 278 8.19 5.46 2.23
C ASP A 278 9.20 6.33 3.01
N LYS A 279 9.33 7.61 2.67
CA LYS A 279 10.15 8.56 3.45
C LYS A 279 9.63 8.75 4.89
N LYS A 280 8.33 8.56 5.13
CA LYS A 280 7.70 8.66 6.47
C LYS A 280 7.54 7.31 7.14
N PHE A 281 7.66 6.22 6.39
CA PHE A 281 7.51 4.86 6.89
C PHE A 281 8.69 4.45 7.77
N LYS A 282 8.41 4.08 9.02
CA LYS A 282 9.38 3.60 10.01
C LYS A 282 9.03 2.20 10.54
N GLY A 283 8.16 1.49 9.82
CA GLY A 283 7.68 0.15 10.19
C GLY A 283 6.25 0.11 10.73
N GLN A 284 5.59 1.26 10.89
CA GLN A 284 4.19 1.34 11.32
C GLN A 284 3.20 0.82 10.27
N THR A 285 2.00 0.44 10.69
CA THR A 285 0.91 0.06 9.78
C THR A 285 0.47 1.25 8.92
N ILE A 286 0.25 1.03 7.62
CA ILE A 286 -0.27 2.05 6.69
C ILE A 286 -1.76 1.82 6.50
N ILE A 287 -2.56 2.85 6.79
CA ILE A 287 -4.00 2.82 6.52
C ILE A 287 -4.22 3.40 5.12
N VAL A 288 -4.85 2.63 4.24
CA VAL A 288 -5.10 3.02 2.85
C VAL A 288 -6.59 2.96 2.60
N ASN A 289 -7.18 4.07 2.19
CA ASN A 289 -8.59 4.11 1.82
C ASN A 289 -8.75 4.63 0.40
N CYS A 290 -9.83 4.22 -0.24
CA CYS A 290 -10.38 4.96 -1.38
C CYS A 290 -11.84 5.24 -1.01
N LEU A 291 -12.78 5.21 -1.95
CA LEU A 291 -14.18 5.32 -1.60
C LEU A 291 -14.70 4.05 -0.90
N LEU A 292 -14.58 2.91 -1.57
CA LEU A 292 -15.06 1.60 -1.10
C LEU A 292 -13.93 0.74 -0.51
N GLY A 293 -12.69 1.22 -0.55
CA GLY A 293 -11.56 0.58 0.09
C GLY A 293 -11.01 -0.66 -0.60
N PHE A 294 -11.33 -0.93 -1.87
CA PHE A 294 -10.84 -2.14 -2.56
C PHE A 294 -10.13 -1.89 -3.90
N GLY A 295 -10.62 -0.99 -4.76
CA GLY A 295 -10.09 -0.80 -6.12
C GLY A 295 -8.71 -0.13 -6.12
N ARG A 296 -8.71 1.21 -6.06
CA ARG A 296 -7.49 2.03 -5.93
C ARG A 296 -6.65 1.66 -4.70
N THR A 297 -7.31 1.33 -3.59
CA THR A 297 -6.66 0.82 -2.38
C THR A 297 -5.81 -0.41 -2.67
N GLY A 298 -6.38 -1.42 -3.35
CA GLY A 298 -5.63 -2.61 -3.73
C GLY A 298 -4.52 -2.31 -4.72
N SER A 299 -4.79 -1.49 -5.73
CA SER A 299 -3.76 -1.09 -6.71
C SER A 299 -2.56 -0.40 -6.05
N PHE A 300 -2.79 0.51 -5.09
CA PHE A 300 -1.71 1.18 -4.37
C PHE A 300 -0.90 0.19 -3.51
N ILE A 301 -1.58 -0.64 -2.70
CA ILE A 301 -0.93 -1.61 -1.82
C ILE A 301 -0.07 -2.56 -2.66
N GLU A 302 -0.65 -3.16 -3.69
CA GLU A 302 0.05 -4.13 -4.53
C GLU A 302 1.20 -3.50 -5.31
N ALA A 303 1.02 -2.29 -5.87
CA ALA A 303 2.11 -1.58 -6.53
C ALA A 303 3.26 -1.21 -5.59
N ARG A 304 2.96 -0.78 -4.36
CA ARG A 304 3.96 -0.48 -3.31
C ARG A 304 4.74 -1.72 -2.92
N GLU A 305 4.05 -2.83 -2.68
CA GLU A 305 4.70 -4.10 -2.34
C GLU A 305 5.62 -4.59 -3.46
N MET A 306 5.15 -4.57 -4.71
CA MET A 306 6.00 -4.87 -5.86
C MET A 306 7.24 -4.00 -5.89
N TYR A 307 7.10 -2.68 -5.74
CA TYR A 307 8.23 -1.76 -5.75
C TYR A 307 9.24 -2.03 -4.62
N ARG A 308 8.74 -2.39 -3.44
CA ARG A 308 9.60 -2.75 -2.29
C ARG A 308 10.37 -4.04 -2.55
N GLU A 309 9.67 -5.11 -2.95
CA GLU A 309 10.27 -6.44 -3.15
C GLU A 309 11.15 -6.53 -4.39
N THR A 310 11.06 -5.54 -5.30
CA THR A 310 11.84 -5.51 -6.53
C THR A 310 12.87 -4.41 -6.53
N VAL A 311 12.49 -3.17 -6.82
CA VAL A 311 13.42 -2.06 -7.04
C VAL A 311 14.14 -1.68 -5.75
N LYS A 312 13.43 -1.53 -4.61
CA LYS A 312 14.07 -1.16 -3.34
C LYS A 312 14.96 -2.29 -2.81
N ALA A 313 14.50 -3.54 -2.90
CA ALA A 313 15.28 -4.72 -2.53
C ALA A 313 16.37 -5.09 -3.55
N LYS A 314 16.41 -4.44 -4.72
CA LYS A 314 17.28 -4.77 -5.86
C LYS A 314 17.20 -6.25 -6.24
N SER A 315 16.00 -6.81 -6.25
CA SER A 315 15.75 -8.24 -6.36
C SER A 315 14.78 -8.56 -7.49
N THR A 316 15.07 -9.59 -8.28
CA THR A 316 14.12 -10.12 -9.27
C THR A 316 13.34 -11.32 -8.75
N LYS A 317 13.58 -11.77 -7.51
CA LYS A 317 13.03 -13.03 -6.98
C LYS A 317 11.51 -13.09 -6.98
N TRP A 318 10.85 -11.97 -6.66
CA TRP A 318 9.38 -11.92 -6.64
C TRP A 318 8.76 -12.20 -8.01
N PHE A 319 9.39 -11.75 -9.11
CA PHE A 319 8.90 -12.05 -10.46
C PHE A 319 8.86 -13.55 -10.79
N PHE A 320 9.55 -14.38 -10.00
CA PHE A 320 9.61 -15.83 -10.15
C PHE A 320 9.09 -16.57 -8.90
N SER A 321 8.38 -15.87 -8.00
CA SER A 321 7.87 -16.49 -6.77
C SER A 321 6.67 -17.40 -7.00
N SER A 322 6.03 -17.29 -8.16
CA SER A 322 4.90 -18.12 -8.59
C SER A 322 5.27 -18.91 -9.83
N SER A 323 4.66 -20.09 -10.01
CA SER A 323 4.72 -20.83 -11.26
C SER A 323 3.89 -20.19 -12.39
N GLY A 324 3.00 -19.25 -12.05
CA GLY A 324 2.15 -18.51 -12.96
C GLY A 324 2.37 -17.00 -12.88
N ASP A 325 1.29 -16.26 -12.67
CA ASP A 325 1.31 -14.80 -12.51
C ASP A 325 1.36 -14.43 -11.01
N PRO A 326 2.48 -13.86 -10.51
CA PRO A 326 2.59 -13.46 -9.12
C PRO A 326 1.66 -12.27 -8.75
N ILE A 327 1.17 -11.50 -9.72
CA ILE A 327 0.15 -10.46 -9.50
C ILE A 327 -1.19 -11.14 -9.21
N GLU A 328 -1.60 -12.12 -10.03
CA GLU A 328 -2.82 -12.91 -9.80
C GLU A 328 -2.84 -13.53 -8.41
N GLU A 329 -1.72 -14.14 -7.99
CA GLU A 329 -1.59 -14.80 -6.68
C GLU A 329 -1.67 -13.81 -5.51
N TYR A 330 -1.02 -12.65 -5.63
CA TYR A 330 -1.06 -11.64 -4.58
C TYR A 330 -2.41 -10.93 -4.52
N THR A 331 -3.00 -10.55 -5.64
CA THR A 331 -4.39 -10.06 -5.72
C THR A 331 -5.35 -11.06 -5.07
N ALA A 332 -5.24 -12.36 -5.37
CA ALA A 332 -6.08 -13.39 -4.74
C ALA A 332 -5.86 -13.49 -3.22
N THR A 333 -4.65 -13.24 -2.74
CA THR A 333 -4.32 -13.18 -1.31
C THR A 333 -4.99 -11.99 -0.63
N LEU A 334 -4.98 -10.81 -1.26
CA LEU A 334 -5.70 -9.64 -0.77
C LEU A 334 -7.21 -9.91 -0.73
N ARG A 335 -7.77 -10.52 -1.78
CA ARG A 335 -9.20 -10.84 -1.89
C ARG A 335 -9.72 -11.85 -0.86
N LYS A 336 -8.84 -12.68 -0.28
CA LYS A 336 -9.21 -13.58 0.84
C LYS A 336 -9.53 -12.83 2.13
N ARG A 337 -9.04 -11.59 2.29
CA ARG A 337 -9.22 -10.77 3.50
C ARG A 337 -10.20 -9.63 3.31
N ARG A 338 -10.23 -9.06 2.11
CA ARG A 338 -11.14 -8.01 1.70
C ARG A 338 -11.59 -8.25 0.28
N ALA A 339 -12.87 -8.43 0.05
CA ALA A 339 -13.38 -8.72 -1.27
C ALA A 339 -13.11 -7.57 -2.26
N LEU A 340 -13.12 -7.92 -3.54
CA LEU A 340 -13.06 -7.00 -4.68
C LEU A 340 -11.77 -6.17 -4.78
N MET A 341 -10.72 -6.49 -4.02
CA MET A 341 -9.42 -5.84 -4.15
C MET A 341 -8.97 -5.85 -5.62
N ILE A 342 -8.66 -4.67 -6.17
CA ILE A 342 -8.46 -4.44 -7.61
C ILE A 342 -9.72 -4.81 -8.41
N ASP A 343 -10.73 -3.94 -8.42
CA ASP A 343 -12.10 -4.23 -8.89
C ASP A 343 -12.32 -4.00 -10.38
N SER A 344 -11.30 -3.56 -11.12
CA SER A 344 -11.41 -3.26 -12.54
C SER A 344 -10.24 -3.84 -13.34
N SER A 345 -10.52 -4.23 -14.58
CA SER A 345 -9.48 -4.73 -15.48
C SER A 345 -8.44 -3.66 -15.80
N SER A 346 -8.84 -2.38 -15.88
CA SER A 346 -7.91 -1.26 -16.11
C SER A 346 -6.84 -1.17 -15.01
N GLN A 347 -7.24 -1.35 -13.75
CA GLN A 347 -6.29 -1.39 -12.64
C GLN A 347 -5.41 -2.65 -12.68
N TYR A 348 -5.98 -3.81 -13.04
CA TYR A 348 -5.23 -5.07 -13.15
C TYR A 348 -4.19 -5.03 -14.28
N GLU A 349 -4.56 -4.48 -15.45
CA GLU A 349 -3.67 -4.22 -16.58
C GLU A 349 -2.57 -3.21 -16.22
N PHE A 350 -2.93 -2.18 -15.45
CA PHE A 350 -1.96 -1.22 -14.92
C PHE A 350 -0.91 -1.90 -14.04
N LEU A 351 -1.31 -2.82 -13.14
CA LEU A 351 -0.36 -3.54 -12.28
C LEU A 351 0.65 -4.37 -13.08
N HIS A 352 0.25 -4.92 -14.22
CA HIS A 352 1.16 -5.61 -15.14
C HIS A 352 2.13 -4.65 -15.82
N THR A 353 1.64 -3.50 -16.26
CA THR A 353 2.47 -2.43 -16.83
C THR A 353 3.46 -1.91 -15.79
N TRP A 354 3.01 -1.74 -14.54
CA TRP A 354 3.82 -1.36 -13.40
C TRP A 354 4.92 -2.39 -13.13
N ALA A 355 4.58 -3.68 -13.06
CA ALA A 355 5.55 -4.75 -12.86
C ALA A 355 6.60 -4.80 -13.99
N ALA A 356 6.21 -4.56 -15.25
CA ALA A 356 7.15 -4.48 -16.37
C ALA A 356 8.10 -3.28 -16.25
N ARG A 357 7.62 -2.13 -15.75
CA ARG A 357 8.46 -0.98 -15.40
C ARG A 357 9.44 -1.35 -14.27
N MET A 358 8.98 -2.02 -13.21
CA MET A 358 9.82 -2.44 -12.08
C MET A 358 10.91 -3.43 -12.50
N TRP A 359 10.59 -4.37 -13.39
CA TRP A 359 11.54 -5.29 -13.98
C TRP A 359 12.69 -4.55 -14.69
N THR A 360 12.32 -3.58 -15.54
CA THR A 360 13.28 -2.75 -16.29
C THR A 360 14.18 -1.98 -15.33
N MET A 361 13.59 -1.29 -14.35
CA MET A 361 14.35 -0.53 -13.34
C MET A 361 15.32 -1.41 -12.54
N THR A 362 14.88 -2.62 -12.16
CA THR A 362 15.69 -3.55 -11.36
C THR A 362 16.84 -4.14 -12.18
N THR A 363 16.59 -4.52 -13.43
CA THR A 363 17.60 -5.15 -14.31
C THR A 363 18.62 -4.14 -14.85
N GLU A 364 18.19 -2.92 -15.17
CA GLU A 364 19.09 -1.81 -15.55
C GLU A 364 19.93 -1.31 -14.35
N GLY A 365 19.33 -1.26 -13.15
CA GLY A 365 20.07 -0.92 -11.92
C GLY A 365 21.15 -1.96 -11.59
N ASN A 366 20.86 -3.24 -11.79
CA ASN A 366 21.81 -4.32 -11.53
C ASN A 366 22.97 -4.34 -12.54
N THR A 367 22.71 -4.05 -13.82
CA THR A 367 23.76 -3.99 -14.86
C THR A 367 24.74 -2.83 -14.64
N LYS A 368 24.28 -1.65 -14.21
CA LYS A 368 25.16 -0.52 -13.86
C LYS A 368 26.04 -0.81 -12.64
N THR A 369 25.54 -1.58 -11.68
CA THR A 369 26.30 -1.95 -10.47
C THR A 369 27.37 -3.01 -10.79
N ALA A 370 27.08 -3.93 -11.72
CA ALA A 370 28.05 -4.92 -12.20
C ALA A 370 29.19 -4.29 -13.02
N ALA A 371 28.91 -3.24 -13.80
CA ALA A 371 29.91 -2.52 -14.59
C ALA A 371 30.86 -1.64 -13.75
N GLY A 372 30.47 -1.25 -12.52
CA GLY A 372 31.28 -0.40 -11.63
C GLY A 372 32.33 -1.14 -10.79
N SER A 373 32.41 -2.47 -10.86
CA SER A 373 33.35 -3.28 -10.06
C SER A 373 34.61 -3.72 -10.82
N ALA A 374 34.85 -3.16 -12.01
CA ALA A 374 36.06 -3.42 -12.79
C ALA A 374 37.02 -2.21 -12.69
N GLY A 375 37.99 -2.31 -11.78
CA GLY A 375 39.22 -1.51 -11.84
C GLY A 375 39.47 -0.59 -10.64
N ASN A 376 39.93 -1.16 -9.52
CA ASN A 376 40.90 -0.41 -8.72
C ASN A 376 42.27 -0.55 -9.40
N PRO A 377 42.94 0.55 -9.79
CA PRO A 377 44.35 0.49 -10.17
C PRO A 377 45.18 0.08 -8.95
N PRO A 378 46.34 -0.59 -9.14
CA PRO A 378 47.21 -0.94 -8.04
C PRO A 378 47.64 0.33 -7.30
N SER A 379 47.51 0.31 -5.97
CA SER A 379 47.99 1.36 -5.09
C SER A 379 49.48 1.61 -5.33
N GLN A 380 49.83 2.84 -5.73
CA GLN A 380 51.21 3.30 -5.67
C GLN A 380 51.66 3.29 -4.21
N GLY A 381 52.69 2.51 -3.92
CA GLY A 381 53.27 2.36 -2.59
C GLY A 381 53.75 3.70 -2.04
N ARG A 382 53.20 4.10 -0.89
CA ARG A 382 53.82 5.10 -0.02
C ARG A 382 55.05 4.47 0.64
N ARG A 383 56.23 5.01 0.35
CA ARG A 383 57.42 4.82 1.19
C ARG A 383 57.20 5.50 2.55
N PRO A 384 57.69 4.91 3.66
CA PRO A 384 57.73 5.60 4.94
C PRO A 384 58.90 6.61 4.97
N PRO A 385 58.79 7.71 5.72
CA PRO A 385 59.91 8.63 5.91
C PRO A 385 60.93 8.00 6.86
N THR A 386 62.19 7.99 6.44
CA THR A 386 63.33 7.83 7.34
C THR A 386 63.64 9.19 7.99
N SER A 387 64.00 9.12 9.27
CA SER A 387 64.49 10.16 10.20
C SER A 387 65.06 11.43 9.57
#